data_AF-A0A7Y3JYJ1-F1
#
_entry.id   AF-A0A7Y3JYJ1-F1
#
_cell.length_a   1.000
_cell.length_b   1.000
_cell.length_c   1.000
_cell.angle_alpha   90.00
_cell.angle_beta   90.00
_cell.angle_gamma   90.00
#
_symmetry.space_group_name_H-M   'P 1'
#
loop_
_entity.id
_entity.type
_entity.pdbx_description
1 polymer ?
#
loop_
_entity_poly.entity_id
_entity_poly.type
_entity_poly.pdbx_seq_one_letter_code
_entity_poly.pdbx_strand_id
1 'polypeptide(L)'
;MKRGEKAVLMLIGIVLLASVVWTSTRVVEKHDRDIPFYSEATADVARRAMDVYRENGCKSCHSLWTLQDMSQSVPAPMLDGIGSLRSEQWLRDYLSSPNPQAILPSRLKKQYQMPSYARMSDADRAVLVQYMAGLKVKDWYLADTKKAEYEKLTGMEYKK
;
A
#
# COMPACT_ATOMS: atom_id res chain seq x y z
N MET A 1 8.19 5.74 -54.57
CA MET A 1 7.23 6.03 -53.49
C MET A 1 6.00 6.72 -54.04
N LYS A 2 4.83 6.13 -53.78
CA LYS A 2 3.55 6.71 -54.16
C LYS A 2 3.28 7.95 -53.29
N ARG A 3 2.52 8.93 -53.79
CA ARG A 3 2.21 10.17 -53.03
C ARG A 3 1.61 9.90 -51.65
N GLY A 4 0.85 8.82 -51.49
CA GLY A 4 0.28 8.39 -50.21
C GLY A 4 1.32 7.96 -49.17
N GLU A 5 2.40 7.28 -49.57
CA GLU A 5 3.45 6.85 -48.63
C GLU A 5 4.21 8.04 -48.04
N LYS A 6 4.43 9.09 -48.85
CA LYS A 6 5.09 10.33 -48.38
C LYS A 6 4.26 11.04 -47.32
N ALA A 7 2.94 11.08 -47.49
CA ALA A 7 2.03 11.71 -46.53
C ALA A 7 2.01 10.95 -45.19
N VAL A 8 1.98 9.61 -45.25
CA VAL A 8 2.03 8.76 -44.04
C VAL A 8 3.34 8.93 -43.29
N LEU A 9 4.48 8.92 -43.99
CA LEU A 9 5.79 9.10 -43.35
C LEU A 9 5.96 10.49 -42.72
N MET A 10 5.42 11.53 -43.36
CA MET A 10 5.44 12.88 -42.81
C MET A 10 4.60 12.98 -41.52
N LEU A 11 3.43 12.36 -41.50
CA LEU A 11 2.54 12.38 -40.35
C LEU A 11 3.15 11.61 -39.16
N ILE A 12 3.76 10.45 -39.41
CA ILE A 12 4.52 9.70 -38.39
C ILE A 12 5.66 10.56 -37.84
N GLY A 13 6.42 11.24 -38.72
CA GLY A 13 7.50 12.14 -38.30
C GLY A 13 7.00 13.27 -37.40
N ILE A 14 5.86 13.89 -37.72
CA ILE A 14 5.24 14.93 -36.90
C ILE A 14 4.82 14.40 -35.52
N VAL A 15 4.17 13.23 -35.47
CA VAL A 15 3.73 12.62 -34.21
C VAL A 15 4.93 12.27 -33.32
N LEU A 16 6.00 11.72 -33.90
CA LEU A 16 7.21 11.40 -33.17
C LEU A 16 7.90 12.65 -32.62
N LEU A 17 8.03 13.70 -33.44
CA LEU A 17 8.60 14.98 -33.02
C LEU A 17 7.76 15.63 -31.91
N ALA A 18 6.44 15.66 -32.07
CA ALA A 18 5.52 16.18 -31.05
C ALA A 18 5.62 15.38 -29.74
N SER A 19 5.73 14.06 -29.81
CA SER A 19 5.92 13.20 -28.64
C SER A 19 7.25 13.46 -27.92
N VAL A 20 8.35 13.67 -28.66
CA VAL A 20 9.66 13.98 -28.08
C VAL A 20 9.64 15.33 -27.39
N VAL A 21 9.10 16.36 -28.06
CA VAL A 21 8.96 17.71 -27.48
C VAL A 21 8.09 17.65 -26.22
N TRP A 22 6.93 17.01 -26.28
CA TRP A 22 6.04 16.84 -25.14
C TRP A 22 6.77 16.20 -23.95
N THR A 23 7.44 15.06 -24.16
CA THR A 23 8.15 14.34 -23.09
C THR A 23 9.29 15.18 -22.52
N SER A 24 10.03 15.92 -23.35
CA SER A 24 11.12 16.78 -22.89
C SER A 24 10.64 17.99 -22.07
N THR A 25 9.42 18.47 -22.33
CA THR A 25 8.81 19.57 -21.56
C THR A 25 8.08 19.11 -20.32
N ARG A 26 7.85 17.79 -20.13
CA ARG A 26 7.32 17.30 -18.86
C ARG A 26 8.41 17.41 -17.81
N VAL A 27 8.21 18.32 -16.87
CA VAL A 27 8.97 18.33 -15.62
C VAL A 27 8.61 17.06 -14.87
N VAL A 28 9.51 16.08 -14.87
CA VAL A 28 9.44 14.93 -13.95
C VAL A 28 9.35 15.51 -12.54
N GLU A 29 8.29 15.21 -11.80
CA GLU A 29 8.15 15.75 -10.46
C GLU A 29 9.31 15.25 -9.61
N LYS A 30 9.79 16.09 -8.68
CA LYS A 30 11.00 15.86 -7.89
C LYS A 30 11.00 14.50 -7.16
N HIS A 31 9.83 13.90 -6.95
CA HIS A 31 9.64 12.66 -6.20
C HIS A 31 9.22 11.45 -7.05
N ASP A 32 9.18 11.55 -8.39
CA ASP A 32 8.79 10.44 -9.28
C ASP A 32 9.70 9.20 -9.15
N ARG A 33 10.87 9.33 -8.51
CA ARG A 33 11.86 8.25 -8.34
C ARG A 33 12.11 7.86 -6.87
N ASP A 34 11.42 8.49 -5.92
CA ASP A 34 11.62 8.25 -4.49
C ASP A 34 10.63 7.19 -3.96
N ILE A 35 11.11 6.28 -3.10
CA ILE A 35 10.23 5.33 -2.38
C ILE A 35 9.57 6.08 -1.22
N PRO A 36 8.22 6.19 -1.17
CA PRO A 36 7.54 7.01 -0.16
C PRO A 36 7.43 6.32 1.20
N PHE A 37 7.66 5.01 1.27
CA PHE A 37 7.49 4.21 2.48
C PHE A 37 8.83 3.95 3.18
N TYR A 38 8.83 4.01 4.51
CA TYR A 38 10.01 3.73 5.33
C TYR A 38 9.61 3.17 6.70
N SER A 39 10.55 2.57 7.42
CA SER A 39 10.31 2.06 8.78
C SER A 39 11.23 2.78 9.77
N GLU A 40 10.65 3.16 10.90
CA GLU A 40 11.37 3.69 12.07
C GLU A 40 11.74 2.59 13.07
N ALA A 41 11.33 1.34 12.80
CA ALA A 41 11.61 0.21 13.68
C ALA A 41 13.11 -0.13 13.68
N THR A 42 13.61 -0.53 14.85
CA THR A 42 14.96 -1.09 14.94
C THR A 42 15.04 -2.42 14.19
N ALA A 43 16.25 -2.82 13.77
CA ALA A 43 16.46 -4.07 13.07
C ALA A 43 15.97 -5.31 13.86
N ASP A 44 16.06 -5.27 15.19
CA ASP A 44 15.56 -6.36 16.04
C ASP A 44 14.03 -6.43 16.05
N VAL A 45 13.36 -5.29 16.22
CA VAL A 45 11.90 -5.18 16.18
C VAL A 45 11.38 -5.64 14.82
N ALA A 46 12.00 -5.16 13.73
CA ALA A 46 11.62 -5.54 12.37
C ALA A 46 11.76 -7.06 12.16
N ARG A 47 12.88 -7.67 12.57
CA ARG A 47 13.10 -9.11 12.42
C ARG A 47 12.03 -9.92 13.16
N ARG A 48 11.82 -9.63 14.45
CA ARG A 48 10.86 -10.32 15.30
C ARG A 48 9.42 -10.13 14.80
N ALA A 49 9.05 -8.91 14.43
CA ALA A 49 7.72 -8.63 13.88
C ALA A 49 7.49 -9.34 12.54
N MET A 50 8.50 -9.48 11.69
CA MET A 50 8.38 -10.20 10.42
C MET A 50 8.20 -11.71 10.62
N ASP A 51 8.77 -12.30 11.67
CA ASP A 51 8.47 -13.68 12.05
C ASP A 51 7.01 -13.85 12.48
N VAL A 52 6.52 -12.98 13.38
CA VAL A 52 5.11 -12.96 13.79
C VAL A 52 4.19 -12.77 12.58
N TYR A 53 4.49 -11.81 11.70
CA TYR A 53 3.73 -11.50 10.48
C TYR A 53 3.61 -12.72 9.55
N ARG A 54 4.71 -13.47 9.39
CA ARG A 54 4.76 -14.66 8.54
C ARG A 54 4.03 -15.85 9.16
N GLU A 55 4.27 -16.12 10.44
CA GLU A 55 3.66 -17.24 11.17
C GLU A 55 2.14 -17.11 11.30
N ASN A 56 1.65 -15.88 11.38
CA ASN A 56 0.23 -15.57 11.45
C ASN A 56 -0.42 -15.39 10.06
N GLY A 57 0.32 -15.64 8.97
CA GLY A 57 -0.22 -15.65 7.61
C GLY A 57 -0.69 -14.29 7.10
N CYS A 58 -0.22 -13.17 7.68
CA CYS A 58 -0.69 -11.83 7.32
C CYS A 58 -0.49 -11.50 5.83
N LYS A 59 0.58 -12.05 5.21
CA LYS A 59 0.90 -11.90 3.78
C LYS A 59 -0.12 -12.50 2.82
N SER A 60 -0.98 -13.40 3.30
CA SER A 60 -2.04 -14.01 2.48
C SER A 60 -3.10 -13.00 2.06
N CYS A 61 -3.30 -11.96 2.88
CA CYS A 61 -4.25 -10.90 2.61
C CYS A 61 -3.58 -9.56 2.31
N HIS A 62 -2.54 -9.20 3.05
CA HIS A 62 -1.95 -7.86 3.02
C HIS A 62 -0.64 -7.84 2.24
N SER A 63 -0.47 -6.81 1.41
CA SER A 63 0.85 -6.45 0.90
C SER A 63 1.64 -5.65 1.93
N LEU A 64 2.96 -5.83 1.92
CA LEU A 64 3.93 -5.08 2.72
C LEU A 64 5.22 -4.93 1.92
N TRP A 65 5.82 -3.74 1.93
CA TRP A 65 6.94 -3.36 1.09
C TRP A 65 6.67 -3.55 -0.40
N THR A 66 5.43 -3.27 -0.83
CA THR A 66 4.93 -3.53 -2.19
C THR A 66 4.97 -5.01 -2.62
N LEU A 67 5.31 -5.91 -1.71
CA LEU A 67 5.30 -7.36 -1.95
C LEU A 67 3.92 -7.90 -1.56
N GLN A 68 3.30 -8.62 -2.50
CA GLN A 68 2.04 -9.33 -2.29
C GLN A 68 2.23 -10.80 -2.66
N ASP A 69 1.52 -11.70 -1.99
CA ASP A 69 1.40 -13.07 -2.44
C ASP A 69 0.68 -13.11 -3.81
N MET A 70 1.38 -13.56 -4.85
CA MET A 70 0.83 -13.64 -6.22
C MET A 70 -0.28 -14.69 -6.35
N SER A 71 -0.38 -15.63 -5.40
CA SER A 71 -1.37 -16.70 -5.42
C SER A 71 -2.71 -16.32 -4.76
N GLN A 72 -2.74 -15.20 -4.01
CA GLN A 72 -3.95 -14.74 -3.32
C GLN A 72 -4.19 -13.24 -3.58
N SER A 73 -5.29 -12.94 -4.28
CA SER A 73 -5.74 -11.57 -4.52
C SER A 73 -6.90 -11.24 -3.58
N VAL A 74 -6.58 -11.04 -2.30
CA VAL A 74 -7.51 -10.43 -1.36
C VAL A 74 -7.33 -8.91 -1.48
N PRO A 75 -8.39 -8.13 -1.74
CA PRO A 75 -8.28 -6.67 -1.86
C PRO A 75 -8.18 -6.01 -0.47
N ALA A 76 -7.26 -6.47 0.38
CA ALA A 76 -6.96 -5.84 1.65
C ALA A 76 -6.08 -4.59 1.44
N PRO A 77 -6.12 -3.61 2.36
CA PRO A 77 -5.21 -2.47 2.33
C PRO A 77 -3.75 -2.91 2.46
N MET A 78 -2.84 -2.19 1.82
CA MET A 78 -1.40 -2.34 2.07
C MET A 78 -1.05 -1.92 3.50
N LEU A 79 -0.05 -2.57 4.09
CA LEU A 79 0.47 -2.19 5.41
C LEU A 79 1.58 -1.13 5.33
N ASP A 80 2.07 -0.86 4.13
CA ASP A 80 3.01 0.22 3.84
C ASP A 80 2.44 1.56 4.34
N GLY A 81 3.17 2.21 5.26
CA GLY A 81 2.74 3.48 5.85
C GLY A 81 1.57 3.40 6.84
N ILE A 82 1.13 2.20 7.28
CA ILE A 82 -0.03 2.07 8.18
C ILE A 82 0.14 2.85 9.50
N GLY A 83 1.36 2.98 10.00
CA GLY A 83 1.70 3.77 11.19
C GLY A 83 1.60 5.29 10.99
N SER A 84 1.42 5.77 9.75
CA SER A 84 1.01 7.14 9.45
C SER A 84 -0.50 7.31 9.32
N LEU A 85 -1.26 6.21 9.20
CA LEU A 85 -2.73 6.21 9.08
C LEU A 85 -3.43 5.89 10.40
N ARG A 86 -2.78 5.11 11.27
CA ARG A 86 -3.31 4.62 12.54
C ARG A 86 -2.27 4.78 13.64
N SER A 87 -2.73 5.17 14.83
CA SER A 87 -1.86 5.26 16.00
C SER A 87 -1.49 3.87 16.52
N GLU A 88 -0.40 3.80 17.28
CA GLU A 88 0.01 2.56 17.95
C GLU A 88 -1.12 2.01 18.86
N GLN A 89 -1.78 2.89 19.61
CA GLN A 89 -2.91 2.50 20.46
C GLN A 89 -4.05 1.90 19.64
N TRP A 90 -4.41 2.51 18.50
CA TRP A 90 -5.45 1.97 17.64
C TRP A 90 -5.07 0.58 17.11
N LEU A 91 -3.82 0.39 16.69
CA LEU A 91 -3.32 -0.91 16.20
C LEU A 91 -3.36 -1.98 17.31
N ARG A 92 -2.99 -1.59 18.54
CA ARG A 92 -3.06 -2.45 19.73
C ARG A 92 -4.49 -2.89 19.99
N ASP A 93 -5.42 -1.94 20.03
CA ASP A 93 -6.84 -2.21 20.26
C ASP A 93 -7.41 -3.11 19.17
N TYR A 94 -7.10 -2.81 17.90
CA TYR A 94 -7.55 -3.58 16.76
C TYR A 94 -7.06 -5.04 16.78
N LEU A 95 -5.75 -5.26 16.98
CA LEU A 95 -5.16 -6.60 17.00
C LEU A 95 -5.54 -7.41 18.26
N SER A 96 -5.84 -6.73 19.36
CA SER A 96 -6.31 -7.36 20.60
C SER A 96 -7.81 -7.71 20.59
N SER A 97 -8.57 -7.20 19.62
CA SER A 97 -10.02 -7.35 19.64
C SER A 97 -10.47 -8.78 19.33
N PRO A 98 -11.39 -9.36 20.13
CA PRO A 98 -12.06 -10.62 19.78
C PRO A 98 -12.98 -10.46 18.56
N ASN A 99 -13.39 -9.23 18.25
CA ASN A 99 -14.21 -8.90 17.08
C ASN A 99 -13.64 -7.66 16.35
N PRO A 100 -12.62 -7.82 15.50
CA PRO A 100 -12.00 -6.70 14.79
C PRO A 100 -12.99 -5.96 13.89
N GLN A 101 -14.03 -6.65 13.40
CA GLN A 101 -15.04 -6.05 12.52
C GLN A 101 -15.93 -5.02 13.24
N ALA A 102 -15.97 -5.01 14.57
CA ALA A 102 -16.63 -3.95 15.35
C ALA A 102 -15.82 -2.63 15.37
N ILE A 103 -14.50 -2.71 15.18
CA ILE A 103 -13.60 -1.54 15.16
C ILE A 103 -13.43 -1.03 13.73
N LEU A 104 -13.13 -1.93 12.80
CA LEU A 104 -13.01 -1.62 11.38
C LEU A 104 -13.89 -2.58 10.56
N PRO A 105 -15.12 -2.17 10.22
CA PRO A 105 -16.02 -2.98 9.41
C PRO A 105 -15.44 -3.26 8.03
N SER A 106 -15.44 -4.52 7.62
CA SER A 106 -15.02 -4.94 6.30
C SER A 106 -16.20 -5.18 5.36
N ARG A 107 -16.07 -4.71 4.12
CA ARG A 107 -16.97 -5.07 3.02
C ARG A 107 -16.71 -6.46 2.42
N LEU A 108 -15.65 -7.13 2.85
CA LEU A 108 -15.24 -8.42 2.29
C LEU A 108 -16.13 -9.56 2.79
N LYS A 109 -16.17 -10.66 2.03
CA LYS A 109 -16.81 -11.91 2.47
C LYS A 109 -16.15 -12.39 3.77
N LYS A 110 -16.92 -13.04 4.65
CA LYS A 110 -16.48 -13.45 6.00
C LYS A 110 -15.11 -14.13 6.03
N GLN A 111 -14.81 -15.01 5.08
CA GLN A 111 -13.52 -15.73 5.02
C GLN A 111 -12.30 -14.86 4.70
N TYR A 112 -12.51 -13.64 4.19
CA TYR A 112 -11.45 -12.68 3.84
C TYR A 112 -11.47 -11.45 4.75
N GLN A 113 -12.34 -11.44 5.76
CA GLN A 113 -12.32 -10.40 6.79
C GLN A 113 -11.11 -10.61 7.69
N MET A 114 -10.55 -9.52 8.22
CA MET A 114 -9.45 -9.59 9.16
C MET A 114 -9.85 -10.49 10.35
N PRO A 115 -9.12 -11.59 10.62
CA PRO A 115 -9.42 -12.46 11.75
C PRO A 115 -9.02 -11.80 13.07
N SER A 116 -9.53 -12.33 14.17
CA SER A 116 -9.10 -11.89 15.50
C SER A 116 -7.73 -12.46 15.85
N TYR A 117 -6.84 -11.60 16.36
CA TYR A 117 -5.55 -11.97 16.93
C TYR A 117 -5.53 -11.81 18.47
N ALA A 118 -6.70 -11.77 19.11
CA ALA A 118 -6.81 -11.62 20.58
C ALA A 118 -6.11 -12.74 21.36
N ARG A 119 -5.93 -13.92 20.74
CA ARG A 119 -5.23 -15.07 21.34
C ARG A 119 -3.72 -15.11 21.06
N MET A 120 -3.21 -14.17 20.26
CA MET A 120 -1.76 -14.00 20.07
C MET A 120 -1.11 -13.65 21.41
N SER A 121 0.14 -14.06 21.63
CA SER A 121 0.87 -13.69 22.84
C SER A 121 1.00 -12.16 22.94
N ASP A 122 0.99 -11.63 24.16
CA ASP A 122 1.11 -10.18 24.37
C ASP A 122 2.45 -9.63 23.84
N ALA A 123 3.51 -10.43 23.94
CA ALA A 123 4.83 -10.08 23.43
C ALA A 123 4.86 -10.00 21.89
N ASP A 124 4.27 -10.98 21.20
CA ASP A 124 4.21 -11.01 19.73
C ASP A 124 3.30 -9.90 19.21
N ARG A 125 2.17 -9.69 19.86
CA ARG A 125 1.25 -8.61 19.51
C ARG A 125 1.91 -7.25 19.73
N ALA A 126 2.63 -7.05 20.83
CA ALA A 126 3.32 -5.81 21.12
C ALA A 126 4.42 -5.50 20.08
N VAL A 127 5.26 -6.47 19.71
CA VAL A 127 6.32 -6.24 18.71
C VAL A 127 5.73 -5.99 17.32
N LEU A 128 4.64 -6.68 16.96
CA LEU A 128 3.94 -6.44 15.70
C LEU A 128 3.30 -5.05 15.65
N VAL A 129 2.65 -4.63 16.73
CA VAL A 129 2.08 -3.27 16.88
C VAL A 129 3.18 -2.21 16.77
N GLN A 130 4.29 -2.39 17.47
CA GLN A 130 5.43 -1.47 17.43
C GLN A 130 5.98 -1.33 16.01
N TYR A 131 6.16 -2.46 15.32
CA TYR A 131 6.63 -2.46 13.93
C TYR A 131 5.63 -1.75 13.00
N MET A 132 4.34 -2.10 13.06
CA MET A 132 3.30 -1.49 12.23
C MET A 132 3.17 0.01 12.48
N ALA A 133 3.23 0.46 13.73
CA ALA A 133 3.22 1.88 14.10
C ALA A 133 4.45 2.63 13.56
N GLY A 134 5.58 1.94 13.42
CA GLY A 134 6.82 2.44 12.82
C GLY A 134 6.83 2.39 11.29
N LEU A 135 5.84 1.80 10.61
CA LEU A 135 5.72 1.86 9.14
C LEU A 135 5.15 3.23 8.75
N LYS A 136 5.99 4.08 8.19
CA LYS A 136 5.65 5.47 7.87
C LYS A 136 5.65 5.72 6.37
N VAL A 137 4.95 6.79 6.01
CA VAL A 137 4.97 7.36 4.65
C VAL A 137 5.46 8.80 4.70
N LYS A 138 6.15 9.24 3.64
CA LYS A 138 6.53 10.64 3.45
C LYS A 138 5.28 11.52 3.32
N ASP A 139 5.36 12.74 3.85
CA ASP A 139 4.22 13.67 3.90
C ASP A 139 3.62 13.95 2.51
N TRP A 140 4.47 14.07 1.49
CA TRP A 140 4.05 14.32 0.11
C TRP A 140 3.20 13.18 -0.48
N TYR A 141 3.27 11.96 0.07
CA TYR A 141 2.52 10.78 -0.38
C TYR A 141 1.42 10.34 0.60
N LEU A 142 1.24 11.04 1.71
CA LEU A 142 0.25 10.69 2.74
C LEU A 142 -1.18 10.74 2.21
N ALA A 143 -1.50 11.72 1.37
CA ALA A 143 -2.84 11.87 0.79
C ALA A 143 -3.20 10.68 -0.11
N ASP A 144 -2.26 10.26 -0.97
CA ASP A 144 -2.46 9.10 -1.85
C ASP A 144 -2.56 7.79 -1.05
N THR A 145 -1.79 7.69 0.04
CA THR A 145 -1.87 6.54 0.95
C THR A 145 -3.24 6.45 1.63
N LYS A 146 -3.79 7.58 2.12
CA LYS A 146 -5.15 7.66 2.68
C LYS A 146 -6.22 7.30 1.66
N LYS A 147 -6.08 7.82 0.43
CA LYS A 147 -6.96 7.49 -0.69
C LYS A 147 -6.95 5.98 -0.96
N ALA A 148 -5.78 5.39 -1.12
CA ALA A 148 -5.63 3.96 -1.40
C ALA A 148 -6.25 3.09 -0.28
N GLU A 149 -6.02 3.45 1.00
CA GLU A 149 -6.65 2.75 2.13
C GLU A 149 -8.18 2.83 2.05
N TYR A 150 -8.73 4.04 1.86
CA TYR A 150 -10.17 4.28 1.78
C TYR A 150 -10.82 3.45 0.66
N GLU A 151 -10.26 3.49 -0.54
CA GLU A 151 -10.80 2.78 -1.70
C GLU A 151 -10.77 1.26 -1.50
N LYS A 152 -9.72 0.73 -0.85
CA LYS A 152 -9.66 -0.70 -0.51
C LYS A 152 -10.73 -1.08 0.51
N LEU A 153 -10.84 -0.32 1.59
CA LEU A 153 -11.78 -0.58 2.68
C LEU A 153 -13.24 -0.46 2.25
N THR A 154 -13.57 0.58 1.48
CA THR A 154 -14.96 0.90 1.12
C THR A 154 -15.39 0.36 -0.24
N GLY A 155 -14.44 0.17 -1.16
CA GLY A 155 -14.74 -0.13 -2.57
C GLY A 155 -15.32 1.07 -3.33
N MET A 156 -15.33 2.26 -2.73
CA MET A 156 -15.81 3.49 -3.33
C MET A 156 -14.63 4.35 -3.78
N GLU A 157 -14.80 5.13 -4.85
CA GLU A 157 -13.81 6.11 -5.30
C GLU A 157 -13.64 7.23 -4.25
N TYR A 158 -12.39 7.56 -3.92
CA TYR A 158 -12.10 8.64 -3.00
C TYR A 158 -12.36 10.00 -3.67
N LYS A 159 -13.31 10.77 -3.11
CA LYS A 159 -13.59 12.14 -3.55
C LYS A 159 -12.79 13.12 -2.69
N LYS A 160 -11.91 13.89 -3.35
CA LYS A 160 -11.05 14.90 -2.74
C LYS A 160 -11.85 16.16 -2.39
#